data_AF-A0A4U2Y9P8-F1
#
_entry.id   AF-A0A4U2Y9P8-F1
#
_cell.length_a   1.000
_cell.length_b   1.000
_cell.length_c   1.000
_cell.angle_alpha   90.00
_cell.angle_beta   90.00
_cell.angle_gamma   90.00
#
_symmetry.space_group_name_H-M   'P 1'
#
loop_
_entity.id
_entity.type
_entity.pdbx_description
1 polymer ?
#
loop_
_entity_poly.entity_id
_entity_poly.type
_entity_poly.pdbx_seq_one_letter_code
_entity_poly.pdbx_strand_id
1 'polypeptide(L)'
;MKGENQIYTDFGKMYSDIDEAANNYYRIFLKEYLLNGRFPEIYTSEQTKNASCAKQLLTHMQLDCNPVRFFALLSTIGAALEMERPVPAFDFYTMFEGRSFIYSPYVNYYIDKKDILIATLEMFAQDEDVPQ
;
A
#
# COMPACT_ATOMS: atom_id res chain seq x y z
N MET A 1 12.11 3.25 -26.49
CA MET A 1 12.49 3.48 -25.09
C MET A 1 11.51 4.49 -24.51
N LYS A 2 10.57 4.04 -23.68
CA LYS A 2 9.65 4.88 -22.89
C LYS A 2 9.63 4.26 -21.50
N GLY A 3 10.15 4.95 -20.51
CA GLY A 3 10.27 4.40 -19.17
C GLY A 3 11.34 5.14 -18.43
N GLU A 4 10.98 6.32 -17.94
CA GLU A 4 11.55 6.99 -16.77
C GLU A 4 10.76 8.30 -16.60
N ASN A 5 9.98 8.41 -15.52
CA ASN A 5 9.19 9.57 -15.09
C ASN A 5 7.98 9.96 -15.96
N GLN A 6 6.98 9.08 -16.10
CA GLN A 6 5.66 9.54 -16.51
C GLN A 6 4.98 10.23 -15.32
N ILE A 7 4.93 11.57 -15.33
CA ILE A 7 4.19 12.36 -14.32
C ILE A 7 2.69 12.10 -14.52
N TYR A 8 2.02 11.60 -13.50
CA TYR A 8 0.59 11.35 -13.50
C TYR A 8 -0.14 12.68 -13.30
N THR A 9 -0.93 13.09 -14.29
CA THR A 9 -1.87 14.22 -14.18
C THR A 9 -3.31 13.75 -13.96
N ASP A 10 -3.56 12.46 -14.16
CA ASP A 10 -4.81 11.76 -13.86
C ASP A 10 -4.61 10.90 -12.60
N PHE A 11 -5.13 11.39 -11.48
CA PHE A 11 -5.06 10.68 -10.19
C PHE A 11 -5.85 9.36 -10.21
N GLY A 12 -6.95 9.26 -10.96
CA GLY A 12 -7.72 8.03 -11.07
C GLY A 12 -6.90 6.92 -11.70
N LYS A 13 -6.20 7.24 -12.79
CA LYS A 13 -5.25 6.31 -13.41
C LYS A 13 -4.07 5.98 -12.49
N MET A 14 -3.54 6.95 -11.76
CA MET A 14 -2.46 6.70 -10.80
C MET A 14 -2.88 5.69 -9.74
N TYR A 15 -4.04 5.85 -9.10
CA TYR A 15 -4.54 4.90 -8.10
C TYR A 15 -4.76 3.51 -8.71
N SER A 16 -5.31 3.41 -9.92
CA SER A 16 -5.48 2.13 -10.61
C SER A 16 -4.15 1.41 -10.88
N ASP A 17 -3.13 2.15 -11.32
CA ASP A 17 -1.81 1.57 -11.60
C ASP A 17 -1.11 1.13 -10.31
N ILE A 18 -1.30 1.85 -9.19
CA ILE A 18 -0.82 1.46 -7.86
C ILE A 18 -1.53 0.19 -7.40
N ASP A 19 -2.86 0.10 -7.55
CA ASP A 19 -3.65 -1.07 -7.17
C ASP A 19 -3.21 -2.32 -7.95
N GLU A 20 -2.92 -2.19 -9.25
CA GLU A 20 -2.40 -3.28 -10.06
C GLU A 20 -1.02 -3.74 -9.58
N ALA A 21 -0.10 -2.79 -9.34
CA ALA A 21 1.23 -3.10 -8.84
C ALA A 21 1.19 -3.77 -7.46
N ALA A 22 0.36 -3.26 -6.53
CA ALA A 22 0.18 -3.84 -5.21
C ALA A 22 -0.46 -5.23 -5.28
N ASN A 23 -1.42 -5.48 -6.17
CA ASN A 23 -2.01 -6.81 -6.34
C ASN A 23 -0.99 -7.83 -6.86
N ASN A 24 -0.14 -7.43 -7.81
CA ASN A 24 0.94 -8.29 -8.28
C ASN A 24 1.93 -8.60 -7.15
N TYR A 25 2.29 -7.58 -6.35
CA TYR A 25 3.13 -7.74 -5.16
C TYR A 25 2.53 -8.74 -4.17
N TYR A 26 1.26 -8.56 -3.82
CA TYR A 26 0.51 -9.42 -2.91
C TYR A 26 0.55 -10.87 -3.37
N ARG A 27 0.25 -11.13 -4.64
CA ARG A 27 0.22 -12.49 -5.19
C ARG A 27 1.58 -13.18 -5.16
N ILE A 28 2.65 -12.45 -5.47
CA ILE A 28 4.02 -12.98 -5.45
C ILE A 28 4.42 -13.39 -4.03
N PHE A 29 4.11 -12.53 -3.05
CA PHE A 29 4.62 -12.68 -1.68
C PHE A 29 3.62 -13.23 -0.66
N LEU A 30 2.40 -13.58 -1.06
CA LEU A 30 1.39 -14.13 -0.17
C LEU A 30 1.90 -15.34 0.62
N LYS A 31 2.67 -16.23 -0.03
CA LYS A 31 3.26 -17.40 0.65
C LYS A 31 4.22 -16.98 1.76
N GLU A 32 5.01 -15.93 1.56
CA GLU A 32 5.92 -15.42 2.59
C GLU A 32 5.15 -14.78 3.74
N TYR A 33 4.09 -14.03 3.45
CA TYR A 33 3.19 -13.50 4.47
C TYR A 33 2.58 -14.63 5.33
N LEU A 34 2.08 -15.70 4.71
CA LEU A 34 1.49 -16.83 5.44
C LEU A 34 2.51 -17.56 6.34
N LEU A 35 3.80 -17.50 6.01
CA LEU A 35 4.86 -18.13 6.78
C LEU A 35 5.40 -17.23 7.90
N ASN A 36 5.49 -15.91 7.64
CA ASN A 36 6.23 -14.97 8.49
C ASN A 36 5.34 -13.89 9.13
N GLY A 37 4.06 -13.82 8.78
CA GLY A 37 3.11 -12.81 9.27
C GLY A 37 3.29 -11.40 8.68
N ARG A 38 4.23 -11.21 7.74
CA ARG A 38 4.49 -9.93 7.08
C ARG A 38 4.86 -10.10 5.61
N PHE A 39 4.41 -9.16 4.77
CA PHE A 39 4.93 -9.05 3.42
C PHE A 39 6.39 -8.57 3.50
N PRO A 40 7.31 -9.15 2.71
CA PRO A 40 8.70 -8.75 2.73
C PRO A 40 8.84 -7.34 2.14
N GLU A 41 10.00 -6.71 2.32
CA GLU A 41 10.34 -5.45 1.65
C GLU A 41 11.47 -5.69 0.63
N ILE A 42 11.19 -6.48 -0.42
CA ILE A 42 12.22 -6.87 -1.39
C ILE A 42 12.38 -5.83 -2.51
N TYR A 43 13.55 -5.20 -2.53
CA TYR A 43 13.95 -4.20 -3.52
C TYR A 43 14.61 -4.86 -4.74
N THR A 44 13.82 -5.34 -5.70
CA THR A 44 14.35 -5.78 -7.01
C THR A 44 14.10 -4.74 -8.09
N SER A 45 14.91 -4.76 -9.16
CA SER A 45 14.76 -3.84 -10.30
C SER A 45 13.38 -3.93 -10.96
N GLU A 46 12.76 -5.11 -10.93
CA GLU A 46 11.41 -5.35 -11.46
C GLU A 46 10.33 -4.76 -10.54
N GLN A 47 10.45 -4.98 -9.23
CA GLN A 47 9.52 -4.41 -8.26
C GLN A 47 9.60 -2.88 -8.24
N THR A 48 10.81 -2.31 -8.27
CA THR A 48 11.01 -0.85 -8.29
C THR A 48 10.47 -0.20 -9.58
N LYS A 49 10.53 -0.89 -10.73
CA LYS A 49 9.91 -0.40 -11.99
C LYS A 49 8.39 -0.29 -11.87
N ASN A 50 7.76 -1.33 -11.31
CA ASN A 50 6.33 -1.35 -11.03
C ASN A 50 5.92 -0.32 -9.97
N ALA A 51 6.88 0.20 -9.19
CA ALA A 51 6.65 1.13 -8.08
C ALA A 51 6.76 2.62 -8.45
N SER A 52 7.03 2.94 -9.73
CA SER A 52 7.17 4.32 -10.19
C SER A 52 5.88 5.16 -10.05
N CYS A 53 4.70 4.53 -10.12
CA CYS A 53 3.40 5.17 -9.87
C CYS A 53 3.21 5.54 -8.39
N ALA A 54 3.56 4.63 -7.47
CA ALA A 54 3.45 4.84 -6.03
C ALA A 54 4.35 5.98 -5.53
N LYS A 55 5.53 6.17 -6.14
CA LYS A 55 6.47 7.24 -5.76
C LYS A 55 5.83 8.64 -5.82
N GLN A 56 4.98 8.89 -6.82
CA GLN A 56 4.33 10.18 -6.96
C GLN A 56 3.26 10.41 -5.89
N LEU A 57 2.46 9.39 -5.58
CA LEU A 57 1.50 9.47 -4.48
C LEU A 57 2.21 9.71 -3.14
N LEU A 58 3.31 8.99 -2.85
CA LEU A 58 4.10 9.18 -1.64
C LEU A 58 4.67 10.60 -1.54
N THR A 59 5.18 11.13 -2.65
CA THR A 59 5.63 12.53 -2.73
C THR A 59 4.50 13.50 -2.46
N HIS A 60 3.29 13.24 -2.99
CA HIS A 60 2.12 14.08 -2.74
C HIS A 60 1.69 14.05 -1.27
N MET A 61 1.74 12.88 -0.64
CA MET A 61 1.45 12.70 0.79
C MET A 61 2.58 13.20 1.71
N GLN A 62 3.72 13.63 1.15
CA GLN A 62 4.93 14.01 1.90
C GLN A 62 5.43 12.89 2.84
N LEU A 63 5.22 11.63 2.43
CA LEU A 63 5.69 10.46 3.14
C LEU A 63 7.06 10.05 2.61
N ASP A 64 8.07 10.04 3.48
CA ASP A 64 9.40 9.53 3.16
C ASP A 64 9.43 7.99 3.26
N CYS A 65 8.59 7.36 2.44
CA CYS A 65 8.45 5.92 2.38
C CYS A 65 8.83 5.40 1.00
N ASN A 66 9.51 4.26 0.97
CA ASN A 66 9.86 3.62 -0.29
C ASN A 66 8.60 3.00 -0.94
N PRO A 67 8.41 3.14 -2.26
CA PRO A 67 7.29 2.52 -2.98
C PRO A 67 7.08 1.01 -2.75
N VAL A 68 8.15 0.22 -2.58
CA VAL A 68 8.02 -1.22 -2.25
C VAL A 68 7.46 -1.42 -0.85
N ARG A 69 7.95 -0.63 0.11
CA ARG A 69 7.46 -0.63 1.49
C ARG A 69 5.99 -0.21 1.55
N PHE A 70 5.60 0.75 0.72
CA PHE A 70 4.19 1.12 0.53
C PHE A 70 3.33 -0.05 0.01
N PHE A 71 3.81 -0.82 -0.97
CA PHE A 71 3.09 -2.01 -1.42
C PHE A 71 3.00 -3.09 -0.35
N ALA A 72 4.06 -3.30 0.43
CA ALA A 72 4.05 -4.22 1.56
C ALA A 72 3.04 -3.78 2.63
N LEU A 73 2.94 -2.48 2.92
CA LEU A 73 1.95 -1.89 3.81
C LEU A 73 0.52 -2.15 3.32
N LEU A 74 0.19 -1.76 2.09
CA LEU A 74 -1.15 -1.97 1.52
C LEU A 74 -1.54 -3.45 1.53
N SER A 75 -0.59 -4.33 1.21
CA SER A 75 -0.78 -5.78 1.22
C SER A 75 -0.99 -6.33 2.62
N THR A 76 -0.21 -5.85 3.60
CA THR A 76 -0.30 -6.31 4.99
C THR A 76 -1.61 -5.88 5.63
N ILE A 77 -2.04 -4.63 5.43
CA ILE A 77 -3.36 -4.19 5.89
C ILE A 77 -4.45 -5.04 5.23
N GLY A 78 -4.40 -5.21 3.91
CA GLY A 78 -5.39 -6.00 3.19
C GLY A 78 -5.49 -7.45 3.69
N ALA A 79 -4.35 -8.09 3.96
CA ALA A 79 -4.30 -9.43 4.52
C ALA A 79 -4.80 -9.49 5.98
N ALA A 80 -4.40 -8.54 6.84
CA ALA A 80 -4.86 -8.46 8.23
C ALA A 80 -6.38 -8.22 8.32
N LEU A 81 -6.93 -7.50 7.34
CA LEU A 81 -8.37 -7.28 7.19
C LEU A 81 -9.08 -8.45 6.50
N GLU A 82 -8.37 -9.52 6.10
CA GLU A 82 -8.89 -10.69 5.38
C GLU A 82 -9.59 -10.33 4.06
N MET A 83 -9.09 -9.32 3.35
CA MET A 83 -9.67 -8.87 2.08
C MET A 83 -9.26 -9.76 0.89
N GLU A 84 -8.28 -10.65 1.06
CA GLU A 84 -7.65 -11.46 0.00
C GLU A 84 -6.99 -10.63 -1.13
N ARG A 85 -6.75 -9.35 -0.85
CA ARG A 85 -6.11 -8.36 -1.73
C ARG A 85 -5.51 -7.24 -0.88
N PRO A 86 -4.63 -6.41 -1.44
CA PRO A 86 -4.26 -5.15 -0.81
C PRO A 86 -5.45 -4.20 -0.63
N VAL A 87 -5.31 -3.31 0.35
CA VAL A 87 -6.16 -2.14 0.46
C VAL A 87 -6.01 -1.26 -0.80
N PRO A 88 -7.11 -0.77 -1.40
CA PRO A 88 -7.04 0.18 -2.50
C PRO A 88 -6.25 1.44 -2.13
N ALA A 89 -5.40 1.93 -3.02
CA ALA A 89 -4.54 3.08 -2.77
C ALA A 89 -5.34 4.35 -2.44
N PHE A 90 -6.50 4.54 -3.08
CA PHE A 90 -7.39 5.67 -2.80
C PHE A 90 -8.02 5.58 -1.40
N ASP A 91 -8.41 4.38 -0.97
CA ASP A 91 -8.94 4.15 0.38
C ASP A 91 -7.85 4.45 1.42
N PHE A 92 -6.61 3.99 1.19
CA PHE A 92 -5.49 4.32 2.04
C PHE A 92 -5.22 5.83 2.11
N TYR A 93 -5.17 6.50 0.97
CA TYR A 93 -4.96 7.95 0.90
C TYR A 93 -6.04 8.72 1.67
N THR A 94 -7.31 8.34 1.50
CA THR A 94 -8.42 8.97 2.21
C THR A 94 -8.38 8.70 3.72
N MET A 95 -7.93 7.52 4.16
CA MET A 95 -7.64 7.21 5.57
C MET A 95 -6.57 8.13 6.13
N PHE A 96 -5.47 8.25 5.41
CA PHE A 96 -4.33 9.08 5.82
C PHE A 96 -4.71 10.56 5.98
N GLU A 97 -5.52 11.09 5.06
CA GLU A 97 -6.02 12.47 5.08
C GLU A 97 -7.14 12.72 6.12
N GLY A 98 -7.57 11.70 6.88
CA GLY A 98 -8.70 11.82 7.81
C GLY A 98 -10.03 12.11 7.11
N ARG A 99 -10.19 11.66 5.85
CA ARG A 99 -11.40 11.88 5.03
C ARG A 99 -12.31 10.66 5.05
N SER A 100 -13.57 10.86 4.67
CA SER A 100 -14.61 9.83 4.74
C SER A 100 -14.59 8.84 3.55
N PHE A 101 -14.80 7.55 3.82
CA PHE A 101 -14.84 6.43 2.84
C PHE A 101 -16.19 6.23 2.15
N ILE A 102 -17.03 7.27 2.02
CA ILE A 102 -18.42 7.11 1.58
C ILE A 102 -18.54 6.43 0.20
N TYR A 103 -17.47 6.43 -0.60
CA TYR A 103 -17.39 5.81 -1.92
C TYR A 103 -16.69 4.44 -1.94
N SER A 104 -16.10 3.99 -0.83
CA SER A 104 -15.43 2.68 -0.79
C SER A 104 -16.46 1.57 -0.61
N PRO A 105 -16.43 0.50 -1.44
CA PRO A 105 -17.23 -0.69 -1.20
C PRO A 105 -16.79 -1.47 0.06
N TYR A 106 -15.63 -1.11 0.64
CA TYR A 106 -15.05 -1.76 1.82
C TYR A 106 -15.27 -0.98 3.12
N VAL A 107 -16.07 0.09 3.10
CA VAL A 107 -16.27 0.95 4.29
C VAL A 107 -16.71 0.17 5.53
N ASN A 108 -17.65 -0.77 5.38
CA ASN A 108 -18.11 -1.60 6.49
C ASN A 108 -16.99 -2.51 7.01
N TYR A 109 -16.17 -3.08 6.12
CA TYR A 109 -15.03 -3.90 6.50
C TYR A 109 -14.02 -3.11 7.35
N TYR A 110 -13.70 -1.87 6.95
CA TYR A 110 -12.80 -1.01 7.73
C TYR A 110 -13.36 -0.66 9.10
N ILE A 111 -14.67 -0.41 9.19
CA ILE A 111 -15.33 -0.09 10.46
C ILE A 111 -15.34 -1.31 11.40
N ASP A 112 -15.74 -2.46 10.88
CA ASP A 112 -15.85 -3.70 11.67
C ASP A 112 -14.50 -4.18 12.19
N LYS A 113 -13.43 -3.91 11.43
CA LYS A 113 -12.05 -4.31 11.75
C LYS A 113 -11.14 -3.14 12.11
N LYS A 114 -11.71 -2.02 12.57
CA LYS A 114 -10.94 -0.78 12.86
C LYS A 114 -9.76 -1.00 13.81
N ASP A 115 -9.91 -1.87 14.81
CA ASP A 115 -8.87 -2.09 15.82
C ASP A 115 -7.68 -2.85 15.20
N ILE A 116 -7.95 -3.78 14.28
CA ILE A 116 -6.93 -4.49 13.50
C ILE A 116 -6.24 -3.53 12.53
N LEU A 117 -7.01 -2.67 11.85
CA LEU A 117 -6.47 -1.65 10.96
C LEU A 117 -5.50 -0.72 11.70
N ILE A 118 -5.91 -0.18 12.85
CA ILE A 118 -5.08 0.71 13.67
C ILE A 118 -3.83 -0.01 14.15
N ALA A 119 -3.97 -1.21 14.73
CA ALA A 119 -2.82 -1.98 15.21
C ALA A 119 -1.82 -2.29 14.09
N THR A 120 -2.30 -2.60 12.88
CA THR A 120 -1.43 -2.87 11.72
C THR A 120 -0.68 -1.61 11.30
N LEU A 121 -1.35 -0.46 11.28
CA LEU A 121 -0.70 0.83 10.97
C LEU A 121 0.35 1.21 12.01
N GLU A 122 0.07 0.98 13.29
CA GLU A 122 1.02 1.24 14.39
C GLU A 122 2.28 0.39 14.29
N MET A 123 2.16 -0.90 13.92
CA MET A 123 3.32 -1.77 13.69
C MET A 123 4.27 -1.20 12.62
N PHE A 124 3.72 -0.68 11.52
CA PHE A 124 4.53 -0.11 10.45
C PHE A 124 5.17 1.23 10.83
N ALA A 125 4.52 2.03 11.67
CA ALA A 125 5.07 3.28 12.17
C ALA A 125 6.21 3.04 13.18
N GLN A 126 6.07 2.06 14.08
CA GLN A 126 7.10 1.75 15.08
C GLN A 126 8.38 1.16 14.48
N ASP A 127 8.30 0.49 13.32
CA ASP A 127 9.47 0.02 12.58
C ASP A 127 10.37 1.19 12.08
N GLU A 128 9.91 2.44 12.07
CA GLU A 128 10.72 3.63 11.72
C GLU A 128 11.54 4.20 12.88
N ASP A 129 11.14 3.93 14.12
CA ASP A 129 11.75 4.51 15.32
C ASP A 129 12.88 3.66 15.92
N VAL A 130 13.22 2.53 15.31
CA VAL A 130 14.36 1.71 15.74
C VAL A 130 15.64 2.26 15.06
N PRO A 131 16.58 2.85 15.81
CA PRO A 131 17.85 3.28 15.24
C PRO A 131 18.60 2.03 14.75
N GLN A 132 18.99 2.02 13.47
CA GLN A 132 19.99 1.08 12.95
C GLN A 132 21.37 1.36 13.55
#